data_AF-A0A1S8FGM1-F1
#
_entry.id   AF-A0A1S8FGM1-F1
#
_cell.length_a   1.000
_cell.length_b   1.000
_cell.length_c   1.000
_cell.angle_alpha   90.00
_cell.angle_beta   90.00
_cell.angle_gamma   90.00
#
_symmetry.space_group_name_H-M   'P 1'
#
loop_
_entity.id
_entity.type
_entity.pdbx_description
1 polymer ?
#
loop_
_entity_poly.entity_id
_entity_poly.type
_entity_poly.pdbx_seq_one_letter_code
_entity_poly.pdbx_strand_id
1 'polypeptide(L)'
;MRVLAQPSPVQAPAGVACPPRNLVTTRFLLAADIPALLALENQKWEPEQAATADEMSVRIARYPQLCLGAFDASTGEALASMFMKPTSRDLLMQSANWQECARTQAEETDMELFGISFSSIHPEAGDALFEFFWPHALKAGWRHIYLGSPLPGFKKWLDRNPGGSVYRYVHGGRRTGRRGTVLPLDPQLRYYKQRGFREIMYIRPDYFPHEASHDYGVVIRGTVPLSLASPLWRRLPISWLNVLKKSLFVLL
;
A
#
# COMPACT_ATOMS: atom_id res chain seq x y z
N MET A 1 -11.23 11.32 -22.99
CA MET A 1 -9.78 11.44 -22.66
C MET A 1 -9.65 12.64 -21.73
N ARG A 2 -9.85 12.45 -20.43
CA ARG A 2 -10.07 13.57 -19.50
C ARG A 2 -9.20 13.42 -18.25
N VAL A 3 -8.21 14.31 -18.21
CA VAL A 3 -7.67 15.10 -17.08
C VAL A 3 -8.11 14.64 -15.69
N LEU A 4 -7.16 14.24 -14.84
CA LEU A 4 -7.40 14.01 -13.41
C LEU A 4 -6.33 14.71 -12.57
N ALA A 5 -6.76 15.82 -11.98
CA ALA A 5 -6.11 16.46 -10.85
C ALA A 5 -6.63 15.82 -9.57
N GLN A 6 -5.72 15.47 -8.66
CA GLN A 6 -6.08 14.99 -7.32
C GLN A 6 -5.53 15.90 -6.23
N PRO A 7 -6.34 16.19 -5.19
CA PRO A 7 -5.88 16.80 -3.97
C PRO A 7 -5.21 15.77 -3.04
N SER A 8 -4.50 16.31 -2.05
CA SER A 8 -3.79 15.59 -1.00
C SER A 8 -4.63 14.52 -0.29
N PRO A 9 -4.00 13.52 0.37
CA PRO A 9 -4.71 12.55 1.21
C PRO A 9 -5.65 13.31 2.16
N VAL A 10 -6.95 13.09 1.98
CA VAL A 10 -7.98 13.61 2.89
C VAL A 10 -7.58 13.13 4.29
N GLN A 11 -7.22 14.07 5.15
CA GLN A 11 -7.16 13.83 6.59
C GLN A 11 -8.54 13.31 6.99
N ALA A 12 -8.57 12.25 7.79
CA ALA A 12 -9.81 11.71 8.32
C ALA A 12 -10.73 12.86 8.76
N PRO A 13 -12.03 12.84 8.40
CA PRO A 13 -12.95 13.88 8.81
C PRO A 13 -12.83 14.06 10.33
N ALA A 14 -12.59 15.30 10.76
CA ALA A 14 -12.50 15.65 12.16
C ALA A 14 -13.83 15.30 12.84
N GLY A 15 -13.86 14.22 13.62
CA GLY A 15 -15.03 13.83 14.42
C GLY A 15 -15.37 12.34 14.48
N VAL A 16 -14.85 11.49 13.59
CA VAL A 16 -15.08 10.04 13.69
C VAL A 16 -13.94 9.41 14.48
N ALA A 17 -14.20 9.10 15.75
CA ALA A 17 -13.25 8.37 16.58
C ALA A 17 -12.98 7.00 15.94
N CYS A 18 -11.71 6.69 15.68
CA CYS A 18 -11.34 5.34 15.27
C CYS A 18 -11.76 4.37 16.38
N PRO A 19 -12.39 3.23 16.07
CA PRO A 19 -12.58 2.20 17.06
C PRO A 19 -11.20 1.81 17.63
N PRO A 20 -11.08 1.58 18.95
CA PRO A 20 -9.84 1.10 19.53
C PRO A 20 -9.43 -0.21 18.85
N ARG A 21 -8.12 -0.45 18.71
CA ARG A 21 -7.54 -1.53 17.88
C ARG A 21 -8.10 -2.94 18.17
N ASN A 22 -8.57 -3.19 19.40
CA ASN A 22 -9.21 -4.45 19.80
C ASN A 22 -10.63 -4.64 19.22
N LEU A 23 -11.21 -3.61 18.62
CA LEU A 23 -12.48 -3.62 17.91
C LEU A 23 -12.30 -3.59 16.39
N VAL A 24 -11.07 -3.76 15.88
CA VAL A 24 -10.81 -3.92 14.45
C VAL A 24 -10.65 -5.42 14.14
N THR A 25 -11.49 -5.94 13.26
CA THR A 25 -11.39 -7.31 12.74
C THR A 25 -10.72 -7.30 11.38
N THR A 26 -9.58 -7.99 11.26
CA THR A 26 -8.86 -8.13 9.98
C THR A 26 -8.97 -9.55 9.45
N ARG A 27 -9.28 -9.69 8.15
CA ARG A 27 -9.42 -10.98 7.47
C ARG A 27 -9.24 -10.86 5.95
N PHE A 28 -9.14 -12.00 5.29
CA PHE A 28 -9.28 -12.10 3.84
C PHE A 28 -10.67 -11.64 3.39
N LEU A 29 -10.71 -10.98 2.24
CA LEU A 29 -11.94 -10.47 1.64
C LEU A 29 -12.74 -11.59 0.99
N LEU A 30 -14.05 -11.46 1.08
CA LEU A 30 -15.06 -12.26 0.40
C LEU A 30 -15.83 -11.36 -0.57
N ALA A 31 -16.44 -11.97 -1.60
CA ALA A 31 -17.29 -11.21 -2.53
C ALA A 31 -18.43 -10.47 -1.81
N ALA A 32 -18.92 -11.01 -0.69
CA ALA A 32 -19.94 -10.38 0.14
C ALA A 32 -19.50 -9.05 0.78
N ASP A 33 -18.19 -8.77 0.84
CA ASP A 33 -17.66 -7.53 1.43
C ASP A 33 -17.71 -6.34 0.47
N ILE A 34 -17.89 -6.58 -0.83
CA ILE A 34 -17.81 -5.55 -1.88
C ILE A 34 -18.68 -4.32 -1.57
N PRO A 35 -19.94 -4.43 -1.09
CA PRO A 35 -20.73 -3.26 -0.74
C PRO A 35 -20.06 -2.36 0.32
N ALA A 36 -19.47 -2.94 1.37
CA ALA A 36 -18.75 -2.18 2.39
C ALA A 36 -17.45 -1.57 1.84
N LEU A 37 -16.77 -2.29 0.95
CA LEU A 37 -15.56 -1.79 0.29
C LEU A 37 -15.86 -0.62 -0.65
N LEU A 38 -16.99 -0.63 -1.37
CA LEU A 38 -17.40 0.49 -2.21
C LEU A 38 -17.69 1.74 -1.38
N ALA A 39 -18.29 1.60 -0.21
CA ALA A 39 -18.49 2.71 0.72
C ALA A 39 -17.13 3.32 1.16
N LEU A 40 -16.17 2.47 1.52
CA LEU A 40 -14.81 2.88 1.86
C LEU A 40 -14.10 3.56 0.67
N GLU A 41 -14.19 3.01 -0.53
CA GLU A 41 -13.58 3.58 -1.73
C GLU A 41 -14.16 4.96 -2.04
N ASN A 42 -15.49 5.11 -2.04
CA ASN A 42 -16.16 6.38 -2.32
C ASN A 42 -15.89 7.44 -1.25
N GLN A 43 -15.57 7.03 -0.02
CA GLN A 43 -15.14 7.96 1.02
C GLN A 43 -13.68 8.39 0.84
N LYS A 44 -12.84 7.51 0.31
CA LYS A 44 -11.39 7.72 0.23
C LYS A 44 -10.94 8.36 -1.08
N TRP A 45 -11.63 8.06 -2.17
CA TRP A 45 -11.24 8.35 -3.53
C TRP A 45 -12.36 9.06 -4.29
N GLU A 46 -11.96 9.89 -5.25
CA GLU A 46 -12.89 10.44 -6.22
C GLU A 46 -13.45 9.31 -7.13
N PRO A 47 -14.65 9.48 -7.71
CA PRO A 47 -15.31 8.43 -8.49
C PRO A 47 -14.47 7.85 -9.63
N GLU A 48 -13.61 8.65 -10.26
CA GLU A 48 -12.77 8.22 -11.37
C GLU A 48 -11.57 7.35 -10.95
N GLN A 49 -11.38 7.18 -9.64
CA GLN A 49 -10.20 6.55 -9.05
C GLN A 49 -10.56 5.44 -8.07
N ALA A 50 -11.78 5.49 -7.51
CA ALA A 50 -12.36 4.41 -6.75
C ALA A 50 -12.39 3.12 -7.59
N ALA A 51 -11.93 2.01 -6.99
CA ALA A 51 -12.05 0.72 -7.65
C ALA A 51 -13.53 0.34 -7.82
N THR A 52 -13.88 -0.20 -8.99
CA THR A 52 -15.26 -0.62 -9.24
C THR A 52 -15.57 -1.95 -8.56
N ALA A 53 -16.87 -2.25 -8.41
CA ALA A 53 -17.33 -3.52 -7.88
C ALA A 53 -16.77 -4.72 -8.67
N ASP A 54 -16.77 -4.60 -10.00
CA ASP A 54 -16.26 -5.64 -10.90
C ASP A 54 -14.76 -5.84 -10.74
N GLU A 55 -13.99 -4.75 -10.64
CA GLU A 55 -12.55 -4.83 -10.39
C GLU A 55 -12.24 -5.52 -9.06
N MET A 56 -12.97 -5.19 -7.99
CA MET A 56 -12.80 -5.85 -6.69
C MET A 56 -13.16 -7.32 -6.76
N SER A 57 -14.30 -7.65 -7.40
CA SER A 57 -14.76 -9.02 -7.57
C SER A 57 -13.72 -9.87 -8.29
N VAL A 58 -13.18 -9.37 -9.40
CA VAL A 58 -12.11 -10.04 -10.15
C VAL A 58 -10.87 -10.25 -9.29
N ARG A 59 -10.44 -9.25 -8.51
CA ARG A 59 -9.27 -9.36 -7.63
C ARG A 59 -9.48 -10.39 -6.53
N ILE A 60 -10.65 -10.39 -5.87
CA ILE A 60 -11.00 -11.31 -4.79
C ILE A 60 -11.09 -12.74 -5.30
N ALA A 61 -11.77 -12.96 -6.43
CA ALA A 61 -11.91 -14.28 -7.03
C ALA A 61 -10.56 -14.85 -7.46
N ARG A 62 -9.67 -14.00 -7.96
CA ARG A 62 -8.39 -14.42 -8.51
C ARG A 62 -7.30 -14.61 -7.45
N TYR A 63 -7.24 -13.73 -6.46
CA TYR A 63 -6.20 -13.72 -5.44
C TYR A 63 -6.81 -13.63 -4.02
N PRO A 64 -7.64 -14.60 -3.61
CA PRO A 64 -8.36 -14.52 -2.33
C PRO A 64 -7.44 -14.38 -1.11
N GLN A 65 -6.23 -14.92 -1.18
CA GLN A 65 -5.19 -14.85 -0.15
C GLN A 65 -4.34 -13.56 -0.18
N LEU A 66 -4.62 -12.65 -1.11
CA LEU A 66 -3.91 -11.38 -1.29
C LEU A 66 -4.86 -10.17 -1.24
N CYS A 67 -6.13 -10.41 -0.90
CA CYS A 67 -7.15 -9.40 -0.75
C CYS A 67 -7.56 -9.36 0.74
N LEU A 68 -7.34 -8.23 1.41
CA LEU A 68 -7.51 -8.08 2.85
C LEU A 68 -8.41 -6.89 3.18
N GLY A 69 -9.21 -7.05 4.23
CA GLY A 69 -10.05 -6.00 4.78
C GLY A 69 -9.88 -5.89 6.30
N ALA A 70 -9.95 -4.66 6.80
CA ALA A 70 -10.06 -4.34 8.22
C ALA A 70 -11.40 -3.67 8.45
N PHE A 71 -12.19 -4.24 9.36
CA PHE A 71 -13.57 -3.86 9.61
C PHE A 71 -13.76 -3.46 11.06
N ASP A 72 -14.68 -2.54 11.31
CA ASP A 72 -15.20 -2.31 12.65
C ASP A 72 -15.97 -3.56 13.11
N ALA A 73 -15.59 -4.13 14.25
CA ALA A 73 -16.18 -5.36 14.77
C ALA A 73 -17.63 -5.19 15.25
N SER A 74 -18.04 -3.95 15.54
CA SER A 74 -19.38 -3.61 16.03
C SER A 74 -20.35 -3.26 14.90
N THR A 75 -19.89 -2.50 13.89
CA THR A 75 -20.75 -2.04 12.79
C THR A 75 -20.60 -2.86 11.51
N GLY A 76 -19.48 -3.58 11.35
CA GLY A 76 -19.13 -4.26 10.11
C GLY A 76 -18.64 -3.33 8.99
N GLU A 77 -18.48 -2.03 9.26
CA GLU A 77 -18.00 -1.06 8.29
C GLU A 77 -16.54 -1.32 7.91
N ALA A 78 -16.20 -1.13 6.63
CA ALA A 78 -14.83 -1.27 6.14
C ALA A 78 -14.01 -0.01 6.49
N LEU A 79 -12.94 -0.19 7.26
CA LEU A 79 -12.04 0.89 7.72
C LEU A 79 -10.76 0.98 6.87
N ALA A 80 -10.33 -0.17 6.32
CA ALA A 80 -9.23 -0.23 5.37
C ALA A 80 -9.35 -1.49 4.48
N SER A 81 -8.78 -1.41 3.29
CA SER A 81 -8.67 -2.52 2.34
C SER A 81 -7.31 -2.53 1.65
N MET A 82 -6.83 -3.72 1.30
CA MET A 82 -5.60 -3.92 0.55
C MET A 82 -5.78 -5.03 -0.48
N PHE A 83 -5.42 -4.74 -1.73
CA PHE A 83 -5.43 -5.71 -2.83
C PHE A 83 -4.04 -5.85 -3.40
N MET A 84 -3.55 -7.08 -3.50
CA MET A 84 -2.25 -7.40 -4.08
C MET A 84 -2.37 -8.50 -5.13
N LYS A 85 -1.32 -8.65 -5.93
CA LYS A 85 -1.15 -9.76 -6.85
C LYS A 85 0.31 -10.21 -6.93
N PRO A 86 0.59 -11.43 -7.41
CA PRO A 86 1.93 -11.82 -7.83
C PRO A 86 2.49 -10.87 -8.91
N THR A 87 3.79 -10.68 -8.88
CA THR A 87 4.52 -9.89 -9.89
C THR A 87 5.96 -10.38 -9.99
N SER A 88 6.71 -9.83 -10.94
CA SER A 88 8.17 -9.92 -10.96
C SER A 88 8.75 -8.54 -11.22
N ARG A 89 10.01 -8.35 -10.82
CA ARG A 89 10.77 -7.14 -11.15
C ARG A 89 10.77 -6.84 -12.65
N ASP A 90 10.87 -7.85 -13.50
CA ASP A 90 10.92 -7.69 -14.95
C ASP A 90 9.59 -7.17 -15.51
N LEU A 91 8.46 -7.71 -15.05
CA LEU A 91 7.14 -7.23 -15.42
C LEU A 91 6.91 -5.79 -14.96
N LEU A 92 7.39 -5.44 -13.77
CA LEU A 92 7.34 -4.06 -13.28
C LEU A 92 8.20 -3.13 -14.14
N MET A 93 9.38 -3.56 -14.57
CA MET A 93 10.26 -2.78 -15.46
C MET A 93 9.63 -2.51 -16.83
N GLN A 94 8.92 -3.49 -17.38
CA GLN A 94 8.30 -3.40 -18.71
C GLN A 94 7.00 -2.59 -18.71
N SER A 95 6.29 -2.54 -17.57
CA SER A 95 5.05 -1.77 -17.45
C SER A 95 5.36 -0.26 -17.46
N ALA A 96 4.65 0.53 -18.26
CA ALA A 96 4.87 1.98 -18.37
C ALA A 96 4.24 2.77 -17.22
N ASN A 97 3.03 2.38 -16.81
CA ASN A 97 2.19 3.09 -15.82
C ASN A 97 1.62 2.12 -14.77
N TRP A 98 0.95 2.67 -13.76
CA TRP A 98 0.35 1.86 -12.70
C TRP A 98 -0.72 0.89 -13.22
N GLN A 99 -1.53 1.30 -14.20
CA GLN A 99 -2.61 0.47 -14.75
C GLN A 99 -2.05 -0.79 -15.40
N GLU A 100 -0.94 -0.68 -16.13
CA GLU A 100 -0.21 -1.82 -16.69
C GLU A 100 0.37 -2.71 -15.60
N CYS A 101 1.00 -2.12 -14.57
CA CYS A 101 1.47 -2.89 -13.41
C CYS A 101 0.33 -3.67 -12.75
N ALA A 102 -0.86 -3.07 -12.61
CA ALA A 102 -2.04 -3.66 -11.98
C ALA A 102 -2.69 -4.78 -12.81
N ARG A 103 -2.64 -4.68 -14.15
CA ARG A 103 -3.27 -5.65 -15.07
C ARG A 103 -2.36 -6.80 -15.46
N THR A 104 -1.05 -6.56 -15.54
CA THR A 104 -0.06 -7.56 -15.96
C THR A 104 -0.05 -8.74 -15.01
N GLN A 105 -0.04 -9.94 -15.55
CA GLN A 105 -0.10 -11.18 -14.79
C GLN A 105 1.30 -11.79 -14.74
N ALA A 106 1.70 -12.21 -13.54
CA ALA A 106 2.90 -13.01 -13.35
C ALA A 106 2.52 -14.47 -13.16
N GLU A 107 3.47 -15.36 -13.35
CA GLU A 107 3.34 -16.75 -12.91
C GLU A 107 3.38 -16.79 -11.37
N GLU A 108 2.62 -17.69 -10.76
CA GLU A 108 2.48 -17.79 -9.30
C GLU A 108 3.77 -18.21 -8.57
N THR A 109 4.83 -18.53 -9.32
CA THR A 109 6.13 -18.94 -8.80
C THR A 109 6.95 -17.78 -8.24
N ASP A 110 6.56 -16.54 -8.55
CA ASP A 110 7.31 -15.38 -8.12
C ASP A 110 7.08 -15.07 -6.63
N MET A 111 8.19 -14.92 -5.89
CA MET A 111 8.17 -14.59 -4.46
C MET A 111 7.98 -13.08 -4.22
N GLU A 112 7.36 -12.39 -5.18
CA GLU A 112 7.22 -10.94 -5.23
C GLU A 112 5.75 -10.55 -5.44
N LEU A 113 5.33 -9.47 -4.79
CA LEU A 113 3.97 -8.96 -4.84
C LEU A 113 3.94 -7.53 -5.35
N PHE A 114 2.88 -7.19 -6.06
CA PHE A 114 2.52 -5.80 -6.36
C PHE A 114 1.22 -5.44 -5.65
N GLY A 115 1.22 -4.35 -4.88
CA GLY A 115 0.01 -3.77 -4.32
C GLY A 115 -0.73 -2.97 -5.38
N ILE A 116 -1.94 -3.44 -5.68
CA ILE A 116 -2.84 -2.83 -6.66
C ILE A 116 -3.48 -1.60 -6.03
N SER A 117 -4.18 -1.79 -4.90
CA SER A 117 -4.84 -0.70 -4.18
C SER A 117 -4.70 -0.85 -2.67
N PHE A 118 -4.64 0.29 -1.99
CA PHE A 118 -4.62 0.38 -0.53
C PHE A 118 -5.46 1.59 -0.12
N SER A 119 -6.59 1.32 0.54
CA SER A 119 -7.55 2.33 0.98
C SER A 119 -7.62 2.27 2.50
N SER A 120 -7.53 3.42 3.15
CA SER A 120 -7.58 3.49 4.62
C SER A 120 -8.04 4.88 5.05
N ILE A 121 -9.06 4.89 5.90
CA ILE A 121 -9.60 6.10 6.54
C ILE A 121 -9.10 6.24 8.00
N HIS A 122 -8.57 5.16 8.57
CA HIS A 122 -7.95 5.13 9.90
C HIS A 122 -6.54 4.51 9.88
N PRO A 123 -5.50 5.21 10.38
CA PRO A 123 -4.13 4.68 10.44
C PRO A 123 -4.02 3.31 11.13
N GLU A 124 -4.77 3.11 12.22
CA GLU A 124 -4.78 1.89 13.02
C GLU A 124 -5.33 0.69 12.24
N ALA A 125 -6.33 0.91 11.37
CA ALA A 125 -6.87 -0.11 10.49
C ALA A 125 -5.86 -0.51 9.40
N GLY A 126 -5.12 0.47 8.87
CA GLY A 126 -4.00 0.20 7.97
C GLY A 126 -2.91 -0.64 8.63
N ASP A 127 -2.53 -0.32 9.86
CA ASP A 127 -1.52 -1.08 10.61
C ASP A 127 -2.00 -2.50 10.94
N ALA A 128 -3.29 -2.67 11.25
CA ALA A 128 -3.90 -3.98 11.45
C ALA A 128 -3.82 -4.87 10.20
N LEU A 129 -4.02 -4.30 8.99
CA LEU A 129 -3.84 -5.03 7.71
C LEU A 129 -2.41 -5.57 7.58
N PHE A 130 -1.39 -4.74 7.80
CA PHE A 130 0.01 -5.17 7.70
C PHE A 130 0.36 -6.23 8.76
N GLU A 131 -0.09 -6.04 10.00
CA GLU A 131 0.14 -6.99 11.09
C GLU A 131 -0.51 -8.36 10.82
N PHE A 132 -1.72 -8.35 10.25
CA PHE A 132 -2.38 -9.57 9.79
C PHE A 132 -1.61 -10.22 8.64
N PHE A 133 -1.13 -9.42 7.69
CA PHE A 133 -0.51 -9.94 6.47
C PHE A 133 0.87 -10.58 6.67
N TRP A 134 1.72 -10.07 7.58
CA TRP A 134 3.10 -10.55 7.72
C TRP A 134 3.27 -12.05 8.00
N PRO A 135 2.52 -12.67 8.92
CA PRO A 135 2.54 -14.12 9.11
C PRO A 135 2.21 -14.90 7.82
N HIS A 136 1.19 -14.47 7.08
CA HIS A 136 0.80 -15.10 5.82
C HIS A 136 1.87 -14.93 4.75
N ALA A 137 2.49 -13.76 4.68
CA ALA A 137 3.57 -13.51 3.73
C ALA A 137 4.80 -14.37 3.99
N LEU A 138 5.18 -14.52 5.25
CA LEU A 138 6.26 -15.42 5.65
C LEU A 138 5.95 -16.89 5.33
N LYS A 139 4.71 -17.31 5.61
CA LYS A 139 4.26 -18.69 5.37
C LYS A 139 4.21 -19.01 3.87
N ALA A 140 3.76 -18.08 3.04
CA ALA A 140 3.81 -18.21 1.58
C ALA A 140 5.24 -18.07 1.03
N GLY A 141 6.11 -17.39 1.76
CA GLY A 141 7.51 -17.14 1.40
C GLY A 141 7.72 -15.97 0.45
N TRP A 142 6.78 -15.03 0.41
CA TRP A 142 6.97 -13.76 -0.26
C TRP A 142 8.09 -12.97 0.41
N ARG A 143 8.89 -12.30 -0.41
CA ARG A 143 10.10 -11.57 0.01
C ARG A 143 9.96 -10.08 -0.19
N HIS A 144 9.41 -9.68 -1.33
CA HIS A 144 9.34 -8.28 -1.72
C HIS A 144 7.90 -7.90 -2.06
N ILE A 145 7.57 -6.66 -1.69
CA ILE A 145 6.29 -6.04 -2.04
C ILE A 145 6.61 -4.72 -2.71
N TYR A 146 6.07 -4.53 -3.89
CA TYR A 146 6.19 -3.33 -4.69
C TYR A 146 4.88 -2.55 -4.62
N LEU A 147 4.98 -1.23 -4.52
CA LEU A 147 3.83 -0.32 -4.56
C LEU A 147 4.09 0.79 -5.56
N GLY A 148 3.05 1.18 -6.29
CA GLY A 148 3.02 2.48 -6.96
C GLY A 148 2.62 3.57 -5.98
N SER A 149 3.33 4.70 -5.97
CA SER A 149 2.94 5.89 -5.22
C SER A 149 2.99 7.13 -6.12
N PRO A 150 1.95 7.99 -6.10
CA PRO A 150 2.11 9.36 -6.57
C PRO A 150 3.03 10.15 -5.61
N LEU A 151 3.33 11.39 -5.99
CA LEU A 151 4.19 12.34 -5.30
C LEU A 151 3.43 13.63 -4.96
N PRO A 152 2.42 13.57 -4.07
CA PRO A 152 1.48 14.68 -3.85
C PRO A 152 2.11 15.97 -3.31
N GLY A 153 3.34 15.92 -2.78
CA GLY A 153 4.06 17.12 -2.36
C GLY A 153 4.91 17.77 -3.46
N PHE A 154 5.00 17.18 -4.66
CA PHE A 154 6.00 17.56 -5.66
C PHE A 154 5.75 18.94 -6.26
N LYS A 155 4.52 19.24 -6.72
CA LYS A 155 4.15 20.57 -7.26
C LYS A 155 4.52 21.69 -6.28
N LYS A 156 4.07 21.57 -5.03
CA LYS A 156 4.37 22.54 -3.95
C LYS A 156 5.86 22.65 -3.64
N TRP A 157 6.62 21.57 -3.83
CA TRP A 157 8.08 21.61 -3.67
C TRP A 157 8.76 22.35 -4.82
N LEU A 158 8.31 22.14 -6.07
CA LEU A 158 8.81 22.87 -7.24
C LEU A 158 8.57 24.37 -7.13
N ASP A 159 7.40 24.80 -6.64
CA ASP A 159 7.08 26.22 -6.41
C ASP A 159 8.13 26.92 -5.51
N ARG A 160 8.77 26.16 -4.61
CA ARG A 160 9.78 26.65 -3.66
C ARG A 160 11.21 26.36 -4.11
N ASN A 161 11.38 25.56 -5.16
CA ASN A 161 12.67 25.15 -5.69
C ASN A 161 12.63 25.27 -7.23
N PRO A 162 12.56 26.48 -7.79
CA PRO A 162 12.60 26.67 -9.24
C PRO A 162 13.82 25.98 -9.86
N GLY A 163 13.62 25.19 -10.92
CA GLY A 163 14.67 24.37 -11.54
C GLY A 163 15.00 23.05 -10.82
N GLY A 164 14.25 22.70 -9.77
CA GLY A 164 14.35 21.38 -9.15
C GLY A 164 13.89 20.25 -10.08
N SER A 165 14.42 19.04 -9.86
CA SER A 165 14.01 17.83 -10.58
C SER A 165 13.25 16.86 -9.68
N VAL A 166 12.40 16.01 -10.28
CA VAL A 166 11.70 14.93 -9.55
C VAL A 166 12.69 14.01 -8.84
N TYR A 167 13.83 13.72 -9.45
CA TYR A 167 14.87 12.89 -8.85
C TYR A 167 15.41 13.51 -7.56
N ARG A 168 15.73 14.82 -7.58
CA ARG A 168 16.19 15.55 -6.39
C ARG A 168 15.13 15.57 -5.29
N TYR A 169 13.86 15.68 -5.67
CA TYR A 169 12.74 15.67 -4.72
C TYR A 169 12.56 14.30 -4.04
N VAL A 170 12.49 13.24 -4.84
CA VAL A 170 12.25 11.85 -4.38
C VAL A 170 13.37 11.35 -3.47
N HIS A 171 14.63 11.62 -3.83
CA HIS A 171 15.80 11.23 -3.03
C HIS A 171 16.17 12.26 -1.94
N GLY A 172 15.52 13.42 -1.94
CA GLY A 172 15.69 14.42 -0.90
C GLY A 172 15.09 13.98 0.43
N GLY A 173 15.56 14.57 1.53
CA GLY A 173 14.95 14.32 2.82
C GLY A 173 15.25 15.34 3.90
N ARG A 174 14.48 15.27 4.98
CA ARG A 174 14.65 16.10 6.17
C ARG A 174 15.26 15.25 7.27
N ARG A 175 16.37 15.73 7.85
CA ARG A 175 16.95 15.13 9.05
C ARG A 175 15.99 15.38 10.22
N THR A 176 15.66 14.32 10.95
CA THR A 176 14.88 14.42 12.19
C THR A 176 15.77 14.12 13.39
N GLY A 177 15.48 14.78 14.52
CA GLY A 177 16.32 14.77 15.72
C GLY A 177 16.47 13.40 16.39
N ARG A 178 15.65 12.40 16.05
CA ARG A 178 15.85 11.02 16.51
C ARG A 178 16.83 10.30 15.58
N ARG A 179 18.08 10.16 16.05
CA ARG A 179 19.15 9.32 15.47
C ARG A 179 19.61 9.70 14.05
N GLY A 180 19.45 10.96 13.63
CA GLY A 180 19.87 11.39 12.29
C GLY A 180 19.06 10.77 11.15
N THR A 181 17.86 10.26 11.46
CA THR A 181 16.99 9.61 10.46
C THR A 181 16.57 10.63 9.41
N VAL A 182 16.77 10.27 8.13
CA VAL A 182 16.34 11.09 7.00
C VAL A 182 14.95 10.64 6.55
N LEU A 183 13.95 11.50 6.68
CA LEU A 183 12.60 11.25 6.17
C LEU A 183 12.43 11.84 4.76
N PRO A 184 11.76 11.14 3.83
CA PRO A 184 11.44 11.67 2.51
C PRO A 184 10.77 13.04 2.56
N LEU A 185 11.05 13.88 1.56
CA LEU A 185 10.36 15.16 1.40
C LEU A 185 8.86 14.96 1.13
N ASP A 186 8.52 13.91 0.39
CA ASP A 186 7.15 13.60 0.03
C ASP A 186 6.36 12.97 1.19
N PRO A 187 5.15 13.48 1.51
CA PRO A 187 4.35 12.95 2.60
C PRO A 187 3.94 11.48 2.41
N GLN A 188 3.67 11.04 1.18
CA GLN A 188 3.26 9.68 0.92
C GLN A 188 4.45 8.72 1.00
N LEU A 189 5.62 9.13 0.50
CA LEU A 189 6.84 8.33 0.69
C LEU A 189 7.25 8.24 2.17
N ARG A 190 6.98 9.27 2.99
CA ARG A 190 7.15 9.15 4.45
C ARG A 190 6.22 8.11 5.05
N TYR A 191 4.95 8.14 4.67
CA TYR A 191 3.94 7.19 5.15
C TYR A 191 4.35 5.74 4.87
N TYR A 192 4.84 5.46 3.67
CA TYR A 192 5.30 4.12 3.29
C TYR A 192 6.65 3.75 3.90
N LYS A 193 7.58 4.70 4.06
CA LYS A 193 8.86 4.46 4.74
C LYS A 193 8.70 3.97 6.17
N GLN A 194 7.70 4.52 6.89
CA GLN A 194 7.34 4.09 8.24
C GLN A 194 6.79 2.65 8.28
N ARG A 195 6.37 2.09 7.14
CA ARG A 195 5.83 0.73 7.01
C ARG A 195 6.79 -0.23 6.30
N GLY A 196 8.07 0.12 6.26
CA GLY A 196 9.13 -0.74 5.72
C GLY A 196 9.40 -0.61 4.21
N PHE A 197 8.70 0.27 3.49
CA PHE A 197 8.97 0.53 2.07
C PHE A 197 10.06 1.60 1.94
N ARG A 198 11.31 1.16 1.78
CA ARG A 198 12.49 2.03 1.94
C ARG A 198 13.23 2.31 0.65
N GLU A 199 12.96 1.53 -0.39
CA GLU A 199 13.72 1.59 -1.63
C GLU A 199 12.87 2.18 -2.75
N ILE A 200 13.44 3.13 -3.48
CA ILE A 200 12.87 3.67 -4.72
C ILE A 200 13.43 2.82 -5.86
N MET A 201 12.56 2.08 -6.55
CA MET A 201 12.96 1.22 -7.66
C MET A 201 13.01 2.02 -8.96
N TYR A 202 11.94 2.77 -9.24
CA TYR A 202 11.77 3.53 -10.47
C TYR A 202 11.06 4.86 -10.17
N ILE A 203 11.43 5.90 -10.94
CA ILE A 203 10.70 7.17 -11.02
C ILE A 203 10.23 7.27 -12.46
N ARG A 204 8.93 7.45 -12.69
CA ARG A 204 8.35 7.41 -14.03
C ARG A 204 7.47 8.64 -14.28
N PRO A 205 7.64 9.33 -15.42
CA PRO A 205 6.63 10.25 -15.90
C PRO A 205 5.38 9.47 -16.32
N ASP A 206 4.22 10.13 -16.31
CA ASP A 206 2.94 9.58 -16.75
C ASP A 206 2.53 8.27 -16.04
N TYR A 207 3.05 8.02 -14.84
CA TYR A 207 2.83 6.77 -14.11
C TYR A 207 1.47 6.74 -13.41
N PHE A 208 1.04 7.90 -12.89
CA PHE A 208 -0.28 8.14 -12.34
C PHE A 208 -0.80 9.48 -12.86
N PRO A 209 -2.02 9.57 -13.40
CA PRO A 209 -2.64 10.86 -13.68
C PRO A 209 -2.94 11.57 -12.34
N HIS A 210 -2.07 12.50 -11.95
CA HIS A 210 -2.09 13.17 -10.67
C HIS A 210 -1.40 14.54 -10.77
N GLU A 211 -2.20 15.59 -10.93
CA GLU A 211 -1.71 16.96 -11.16
C GLU A 211 -0.68 17.42 -10.12
N ALA A 212 -0.90 17.17 -8.83
CA ALA A 212 0.05 17.58 -7.78
C ALA A 212 1.41 16.83 -7.84
N SER A 213 1.48 15.74 -8.61
CA SER A 213 2.71 15.02 -8.92
C SER A 213 3.29 15.39 -10.30
N HIS A 214 2.65 16.27 -11.07
CA HIS A 214 2.94 16.46 -12.50
C HIS A 214 2.95 15.12 -13.25
N ASP A 215 1.99 14.25 -12.93
CA ASP A 215 1.84 12.89 -13.45
C ASP A 215 3.02 11.94 -13.21
N TYR A 216 4.02 12.36 -12.44
CA TYR A 216 5.07 11.47 -11.98
C TYR A 216 4.55 10.51 -10.92
N GLY A 217 5.13 9.32 -10.92
CA GLY A 217 5.01 8.38 -9.83
C GLY A 217 6.29 7.63 -9.59
N VAL A 218 6.31 6.91 -8.48
CA VAL A 218 7.43 6.04 -8.12
C VAL A 218 6.95 4.64 -7.84
N VAL A 219 7.79 3.67 -8.18
CA VAL A 219 7.67 2.31 -7.69
C VAL A 219 8.58 2.17 -6.50
N ILE A 220 8.02 1.83 -5.35
CA ILE A 220 8.76 1.61 -4.11
C ILE A 220 8.73 0.15 -3.71
N ARG A 221 9.79 -0.30 -3.03
CA ARG A 221 9.92 -1.68 -2.55
C ARG A 221 10.01 -1.73 -1.03
N GLY A 222 9.21 -2.62 -0.46
CA GLY A 222 9.32 -3.11 0.90
C GLY A 222 9.84 -4.54 0.92
N THR A 223 10.52 -4.90 2.01
CA THR A 223 10.94 -6.28 2.26
C THR A 223 10.07 -6.87 3.35
N VAL A 224 9.49 -8.04 3.07
CA VAL A 224 8.75 -8.81 4.09
C VAL A 224 9.74 -9.12 5.22
N PRO A 225 9.43 -8.74 6.47
CA PRO A 225 10.41 -8.87 7.53
C PRO A 225 10.73 -10.34 7.79
N LEU A 226 12.01 -10.65 8.06
CA LEU A 226 12.51 -12.01 8.28
C LEU A 226 12.38 -12.98 7.09
N SER A 227 12.00 -12.49 5.90
CA SER A 227 11.77 -13.33 4.71
C SER A 227 13.01 -14.10 4.22
N LEU A 228 14.22 -13.71 4.59
CA LEU A 228 15.45 -14.47 4.32
C LEU A 228 15.39 -15.90 4.92
N ALA A 229 14.71 -16.05 6.05
CA ALA A 229 14.49 -17.35 6.70
C ALA A 229 13.19 -18.04 6.25
N SER A 230 12.62 -17.66 5.10
CA SER A 230 11.37 -18.23 4.54
C SER A 230 11.26 -19.76 4.61
N PRO A 231 12.30 -20.57 4.30
CA PRO A 231 12.19 -22.03 4.40
C PRO A 231 11.84 -22.53 5.81
N LEU A 232 12.29 -21.82 6.85
CA LEU A 232 11.97 -22.14 8.25
C LEU A 232 10.53 -21.75 8.58
N TRP A 233 10.13 -20.53 8.22
CA TRP A 233 8.77 -20.03 8.47
C TRP A 233 7.70 -20.87 7.75
N ARG A 234 8.01 -21.39 6.56
CA ARG A 234 7.15 -22.32 5.80
C ARG A 234 6.83 -23.60 6.55
N ARG A 235 7.71 -24.07 7.45
CA ARG A 235 7.51 -25.29 8.24
C ARG A 235 6.75 -25.06 9.54
N LEU A 236 6.71 -23.82 10.04
CA LEU A 236 6.03 -23.50 11.29
C LEU A 236 4.51 -23.40 11.12
N PRO A 237 3.71 -23.81 12.12
CA PRO A 237 2.27 -23.55 12.13
C PRO A 237 1.97 -22.05 12.11
N ILE A 238 0.92 -21.64 11.40
CA ILE A 238 0.53 -20.21 11.32
C ILE A 238 0.16 -19.64 12.70
N SER A 239 -0.36 -20.46 13.61
CA SER A 239 -0.68 -20.08 14.99
C SER A 239 0.56 -19.59 15.75
N TRP A 240 1.73 -20.18 15.49
CA TRP A 240 2.99 -19.76 16.12
C TRP A 240 3.45 -18.40 15.59
N LEU A 241 3.36 -18.19 14.27
CA LEU A 241 3.66 -16.90 13.66
C LEU A 241 2.73 -15.79 14.20
N ASN A 242 1.46 -16.12 14.42
CA ASN A 242 0.47 -15.20 15.00
C ASN A 242 0.74 -14.85 16.46
N VAL A 243 1.37 -15.74 17.25
CA VAL A 243 1.84 -15.41 18.61
C VAL A 243 3.07 -14.51 18.55
N LEU A 244 4.03 -14.86 17.68
CA LEU A 244 5.28 -14.13 17.54
C LEU A 244 5.09 -12.72 16.95
N LYS A 245 3.97 -12.46 16.27
CA LYS A 245 3.74 -11.18 15.58
C LYS A 245 3.87 -9.96 16.51
N LYS A 246 3.40 -10.11 17.76
CA LYS A 246 3.44 -9.06 18.80
C LYS A 246 4.87 -8.71 19.25
N SER A 247 5.82 -9.62 19.06
CA SER A 247 7.22 -9.42 19.45
C SER A 247 8.11 -9.09 18.25
N LEU A 248 7.79 -9.62 17.06
CA LEU A 248 8.63 -9.49 15.86
C LEU A 248 8.30 -8.26 15.01
N PHE A 249 7.03 -7.82 14.95
CA PHE A 249 6.59 -6.77 14.01
C PHE A 249 6.17 -5.46 14.69
N VAL A 250 6.17 -5.39 16.03
CA VAL A 250 5.86 -4.16 16.79
C VAL A 250 7.00 -3.14 16.75
N LEU A 251 8.18 -3.52 16.25
CA LEU A 251 9.40 -2.70 16.21
C LEU A 251 9.85 -2.29 14.80
N LEU A 252 9.06 -2.59 13.76
CA LEU A 252 9.37 -2.28 12.36
C LEU A 252 8.59 -1.08 11.86
#